data_AF-A0AAX4P2V6-F1
#
_entry.id   AF-A0AAX4P2V6-F1
#
_cell.length_a   1.000
_cell.length_b   1.000
_cell.length_c   1.000
_cell.angle_alpha   90.00
_cell.angle_beta   90.00
_cell.angle_gamma   90.00
#
_symmetry.space_group_name_H-M   'P 1'
#
loop_
_entity.id
_entity.type
_entity.pdbx_description
1 polymer ?
#
loop_
_entity_poly.entity_id
_entity_poly.type
_entity_poly.pdbx_seq_one_letter_code
_entity_poly.pdbx_strand_id
1 'polypeptide(L)'
;MARQALRELLRALRLYAPANKEVRSQVVSEFRQNAAAQADKAEAGIALAKDYAFLLHSVNGHLDLLLDMNISTDRASRQRETVKKIARQVGLRTSYEDDVD
;
A
#
# COMPACT_ATOMS: atom_id res chain seq x y z
N MET A 1 -12.98 2.13 -17.61
CA MET A 1 -13.22 2.72 -16.27
C MET A 1 -13.02 1.72 -15.13
N ALA A 2 -13.76 0.62 -15.04
CA ALA A 2 -13.66 -0.34 -13.92
C ALA A 2 -12.26 -0.92 -13.65
N ARG A 3 -11.56 -1.35 -14.72
CA ARG A 3 -10.19 -1.90 -14.61
C ARG A 3 -9.17 -0.89 -14.07
N GLN A 4 -9.39 0.40 -14.28
CA GLN A 4 -8.52 1.43 -13.74
C GLN A 4 -8.78 1.63 -12.24
N ALA A 5 -10.05 1.76 -11.84
CA ALA A 5 -10.45 1.84 -10.43
C ALA A 5 -9.94 0.63 -9.62
N LEU A 6 -10.06 -0.59 -10.15
CA LEU A 6 -9.51 -1.79 -9.49
C LEU A 6 -7.99 -1.71 -9.32
N ARG A 7 -7.26 -1.24 -10.35
CA ARG A 7 -5.79 -1.12 -10.26
C ARG A 7 -5.37 -0.08 -9.22
N GLU A 8 -6.06 1.06 -9.18
CA GLU A 8 -5.80 2.13 -8.22
C GLU A 8 -6.08 1.66 -6.79
N LEU A 9 -7.23 0.99 -6.56
CA LEU A 9 -7.58 0.41 -5.27
C LEU A 9 -6.57 -0.64 -4.80
N LEU A 10 -6.14 -1.55 -5.68
CA LEU A 10 -5.16 -2.58 -5.34
C LEU A 10 -3.78 -2.00 -5.02
N ARG A 11 -3.37 -0.91 -5.70
CA ARG A 11 -2.14 -0.18 -5.36
C ARG A 11 -2.24 0.46 -3.98
N ALA A 12 -3.36 1.12 -3.69
CA ALA A 12 -3.61 1.76 -2.40
C ALA A 12 -3.59 0.73 -1.25
N LEU A 13 -4.26 -0.42 -1.44
CA LEU A 13 -4.28 -1.54 -0.50
C LEU A 13 -2.90 -2.15 -0.27
N ARG A 14 -2.06 -2.23 -1.30
CA ARG A 14 -0.70 -2.76 -1.18
C ARG A 14 0.18 -1.88 -0.29
N LEU A 15 0.00 -0.57 -0.36
CA LEU A 15 0.72 0.39 0.48
C LEU A 15 0.20 0.38 1.92
N TYR A 16 -1.14 0.36 2.09
CA TYR A 16 -1.77 0.38 3.40
C TYR A 16 -1.57 -0.91 4.20
N ALA A 17 -1.72 -2.07 3.55
CA ALA A 17 -1.66 -3.38 4.20
C ALA A 17 -0.89 -4.40 3.32
N PRO A 18 0.46 -4.34 3.28
CA PRO A 18 1.26 -5.19 2.40
C PRO A 18 1.09 -6.69 2.72
N ALA A 19 0.96 -7.05 3.99
CA ALA A 19 0.80 -8.42 4.48
C ALA A 19 -0.57 -9.06 4.16
N ASN A 20 -1.62 -8.25 3.97
CA ASN A 20 -2.99 -8.73 3.79
C ASN A 20 -3.28 -9.10 2.32
N LYS A 21 -2.70 -10.22 1.86
CA LYS A 21 -2.95 -10.78 0.52
C LYS A 21 -4.41 -11.18 0.33
N GLU A 22 -5.05 -11.72 1.36
CA GLU A 22 -6.43 -12.22 1.32
C GLU A 22 -7.44 -11.12 0.98
N VAL A 23 -7.27 -9.93 1.58
CA VAL A 23 -8.10 -8.75 1.29
C VAL A 23 -8.00 -8.37 -0.18
N ARG A 24 -6.79 -8.39 -0.77
CA ARG A 24 -6.62 -8.09 -2.20
C ARG A 24 -7.29 -9.13 -3.10
N SER A 25 -7.23 -10.42 -2.75
CA SER A 25 -7.94 -11.46 -3.49
C SER A 25 -9.46 -11.33 -3.37
N GLN A 26 -9.96 -10.96 -2.19
CA GLN A 26 -11.38 -10.74 -1.97
C GLN A 26 -11.89 -9.58 -2.84
N VAL A 27 -11.18 -8.45 -2.86
CA VAL A 27 -11.53 -7.30 -3.71
C VAL A 27 -11.55 -7.70 -5.20
N VAL A 28 -10.57 -8.48 -5.66
CA VAL A 28 -10.59 -8.99 -7.05
C VAL A 28 -11.78 -9.92 -7.30
N SER A 29 -12.13 -10.77 -6.34
CA SER A 29 -13.29 -11.66 -6.42
C SER A 29 -14.59 -10.87 -6.51
N GLU A 30 -14.79 -9.87 -5.66
CA GLU A 30 -15.98 -9.01 -5.65
C GLU A 30 -16.13 -8.24 -6.97
N PHE A 31 -15.04 -7.73 -7.53
CA PHE A 31 -15.05 -7.08 -8.85
C PHE A 31 -15.44 -8.03 -9.98
N ARG A 32 -15.05 -9.32 -9.89
CA ARG A 32 -15.42 -10.33 -10.89
C ARG A 32 -16.88 -10.74 -10.73
N GLN A 33 -17.36 -10.92 -9.51
CA GLN A 33 -18.76 -11.28 -9.23
C GLN A 33 -19.72 -10.20 -9.72
N ASN A 34 -19.34 -8.93 -9.59
CA ASN A 34 -20.14 -7.80 -10.06
C ASN A 34 -19.93 -7.43 -11.54
N ALA A 35 -19.16 -8.22 -12.30
CA ALA A 35 -18.86 -7.92 -13.71
C ALA A 35 -20.10 -7.98 -14.63
N ALA A 36 -21.13 -8.75 -14.24
CA ALA A 36 -22.39 -8.87 -14.96
C ALA A 36 -23.52 -8.01 -14.37
N ALA A 37 -23.20 -7.08 -13.46
CA ALA A 37 -24.19 -6.18 -12.87
C ALA A 37 -24.79 -5.23 -13.93
N GLN A 38 -26.02 -4.77 -13.67
CA GLN A 38 -26.67 -3.72 -14.47
C GLN A 38 -25.82 -2.44 -14.48
N ALA A 39 -25.90 -1.67 -15.57
CA ALA A 39 -25.05 -0.50 -15.82
C ALA A 39 -25.01 0.49 -14.64
N ASP A 40 -26.16 0.88 -14.10
CA ASP A 40 -26.24 1.82 -12.95
C ASP A 40 -25.52 1.28 -11.70
N LYS A 41 -25.69 -0.01 -11.41
CA LYS A 41 -25.03 -0.66 -10.27
C LYS A 41 -23.51 -0.79 -10.50
N ALA A 42 -23.11 -1.03 -11.75
CA ALA A 42 -21.71 -1.09 -12.13
C ALA A 42 -21.04 0.28 -11.99
N GLU A 43 -21.70 1.37 -12.41
CA GLU A 43 -21.17 2.73 -12.26
C GLU A 43 -21.06 3.14 -10.79
N ALA A 44 -22.09 2.88 -9.98
CA ALA A 44 -22.06 3.13 -8.54
C ALA A 44 -20.93 2.36 -7.85
N GLY A 45 -20.72 1.09 -8.21
CA GLY A 45 -19.61 0.28 -7.68
C GLY A 45 -18.23 0.80 -8.09
N ILE A 46 -18.09 1.29 -9.33
CA ILE A 46 -16.84 1.91 -9.80
C ILE A 46 -16.57 3.23 -9.07
N ALA A 47 -17.60 4.05 -8.82
CA ALA A 47 -17.47 5.28 -8.03
C ALA A 47 -17.03 4.96 -6.61
N LEU A 48 -17.70 4.02 -5.95
CA LEU A 48 -17.35 3.57 -4.60
C LEU A 48 -15.89 3.08 -4.50
N ALA A 49 -15.42 2.31 -5.49
CA ALA A 49 -14.03 1.85 -5.52
C ALA A 49 -13.02 3.00 -5.65
N LYS A 50 -13.35 4.07 -6.40
CA LYS A 50 -12.52 5.27 -6.50
C LYS A 50 -12.49 6.02 -5.17
N ASP A 51 -13.63 6.15 -4.50
CA ASP A 51 -13.73 6.83 -3.20
C ASP A 51 -12.88 6.11 -2.14
N TYR A 52 -12.93 4.78 -2.09
CA TYR A 52 -12.07 4.00 -1.22
C TYR A 52 -10.59 4.09 -1.60
N ALA A 53 -10.26 4.08 -2.90
CA ALA A 53 -8.88 4.27 -3.34
C ALA A 53 -8.32 5.64 -2.91
N PHE A 54 -9.13 6.69 -3.01
CA PHE A 54 -8.81 8.03 -2.53
C PHE A 54 -8.60 8.06 -1.01
N LEU A 55 -9.53 7.48 -0.24
CA LEU A 55 -9.40 7.39 1.22
C LEU A 55 -8.10 6.69 1.64
N LEU A 56 -7.78 5.55 1.03
CA LEU A 56 -6.56 4.81 1.33
C LEU A 56 -5.30 5.60 0.93
N HIS A 57 -5.31 6.34 -0.18
CA HIS A 57 -4.21 7.23 -0.53
C HIS A 57 -4.02 8.34 0.49
N SER A 58 -5.10 8.96 0.96
CA SER A 58 -5.04 9.99 2.01
C SER A 58 -4.47 9.44 3.32
N VAL A 59 -4.92 8.25 3.75
CA VAL A 59 -4.40 7.59 4.95
C VAL A 59 -2.91 7.25 4.79
N ASN A 60 -2.51 6.68 3.65
CA ASN A 60 -1.10 6.41 3.37
C ASN A 60 -0.25 7.70 3.37
N GLY A 61 -0.76 8.78 2.76
CA GLY A 61 -0.09 10.08 2.75
C GLY A 61 0.04 10.70 4.15
N HIS A 62 -0.99 10.57 5.00
CA HIS A 62 -0.89 11.00 6.39
C HIS A 62 0.08 10.14 7.20
N LEU A 63 0.11 8.83 6.96
CA LEU A 63 1.10 7.94 7.57
C LEU A 63 2.52 8.38 7.17
N ASP A 64 2.78 8.59 5.88
CA ASP A 64 4.07 9.08 5.37
C ASP A 64 4.44 10.43 6.00
N LEU A 65 3.51 11.37 6.12
CA LEU A 65 3.75 12.65 6.79
C LEU A 65 4.13 12.47 8.27
N LEU A 66 3.42 11.62 9.02
CA LEU A 66 3.73 11.34 10.43
C LEU A 66 5.12 10.69 10.59
N LEU A 67 5.52 9.90 9.60
CA LEU A 67 6.84 9.29 9.52
C LEU A 67 7.92 10.32 9.23
N ASP A 68 7.70 11.22 8.27
CA ASP A 68 8.60 12.32 7.92
C ASP A 68 8.76 13.32 9.08
N MET A 69 7.67 13.58 9.81
CA MET A 69 7.69 14.42 11.00
C MET A 69 8.37 13.76 12.21
N ASN A 70 8.88 12.52 12.08
CA ASN A 70 9.49 11.74 13.17
C ASN A 70 8.55 11.53 14.38
N ILE A 71 7.23 11.59 14.18
CA ILE A 71 6.25 11.43 15.27
C ILE A 71 5.88 9.95 15.50
N SER A 72 6.13 9.07 14.53
CA SER A 72 5.82 7.65 14.65
C SER A 72 7.02 6.81 15.10
N THR A 73 6.79 6.01 16.14
CA THR A 73 7.66 5.07 16.85
C THR A 73 8.33 4.05 15.92
N ASP A 74 9.53 4.38 15.43
CA ASP A 74 10.72 3.50 15.33
C ASP A 74 11.76 4.10 14.35
N ARG A 75 12.41 5.16 14.83
CA ARG A 75 13.45 5.91 14.12
C ARG A 75 14.69 5.06 13.82
N ALA A 76 15.01 4.13 14.71
CA ALA A 76 16.23 3.33 14.61
C ALA A 76 16.13 2.30 13.49
N SER A 77 15.01 1.57 13.38
CA SER A 77 14.89 0.50 12.38
C SER A 77 14.84 1.03 10.95
N ARG A 78 14.17 2.16 10.71
CA ARG A 78 14.12 2.78 9.36
C ARG A 78 15.45 3.37 8.94
N GLN A 79 16.17 4.01 9.86
CA GLN A 79 17.50 4.53 9.57
C GLN A 79 18.47 3.37 9.28
N ARG A 80 18.35 2.25 10.02
CA ARG A 80 19.10 1.01 9.74
C ARG A 80 18.78 0.44 8.35
N GLU A 81 17.52 0.36 7.95
CA GLU A 81 17.13 -0.09 6.59
C GLU A 81 17.67 0.83 5.50
N THR A 82 17.59 2.15 5.70
CA THR A 82 18.07 3.13 4.73
C THR A 82 19.58 3.04 4.55
N VAL A 83 20.33 2.92 5.65
CA VAL A 83 21.79 2.74 5.63
C VAL A 83 22.16 1.40 4.97
N LYS A 84 21.45 0.30 5.27
CA LYS A 84 21.63 -1.00 4.60
C LYS A 84 21.41 -0.89 3.08
N LYS A 85 20.38 -0.18 2.65
CA LYS A 85 20.06 0.01 1.22
C LYS A 85 21.15 0.81 0.50
N ILE A 86 21.61 1.92 1.10
CA ILE A 86 22.67 2.76 0.53
C ILE A 86 23.96 1.95 0.44
N ALA A 87 24.36 1.26 1.51
CA ALA A 87 25.59 0.48 1.54
C ALA A 87 25.61 -0.61 0.45
N ARG A 88 24.53 -1.36 0.27
CA ARG A 88 24.41 -2.35 -0.83
C ARG A 88 24.56 -1.71 -2.21
N GLN A 89 24.02 -0.52 -2.41
CA GLN A 89 24.08 0.19 -3.68
C GLN A 89 25.49 0.67 -4.03
N VAL A 90 26.35 0.88 -3.03
CA VAL A 90 27.76 1.27 -3.20
C VAL A 90 28.76 0.13 -2.93
N GLY A 91 28.28 -1.11 -2.75
CA GLY A 91 29.12 -2.28 -2.49
C GLY A 91 29.74 -2.34 -1.09
N LEU A 92 29.26 -1.53 -0.14
CA LEU A 92 29.70 -1.51 1.26
C LEU A 92 28.81 -2.42 2.13
N ARG A 93 29.39 -2.99 3.20
CA ARG A 93 28.67 -3.73 4.24
C ARG A 93 28.45 -2.83 5.45
N THR A 94 27.32 -2.99 6.14
CA THR A 94 26.98 -2.22 7.35
C THR A 94 27.10 -3.10 8.59
N SER A 95 27.58 -2.56 9.71
CA SER A 95 27.65 -3.27 11.01
C SER A 95 26.29 -3.75 11.54
N TYR A 96 25.18 -3.23 11.01
CA TYR A 96 23.82 -3.68 11.33
C TYR A 96 23.45 -5.06 10.76
N GLU A 97 24.36 -5.72 10.03
CA GLU A 97 24.19 -7.13 9.63
C GLU A 97 24.53 -8.12 10.77
N ASP A 98 25.25 -7.67 11.81
CA ASP A 98 25.72 -8.52 12.91
C ASP A 98 24.82 -8.48 14.17
N ASP A 99 23.77 -7.65 14.21
CA ASP A 99 22.86 -7.48 15.37
C ASP A 99 21.66 -8.45 15.37
N VAL A 100 21.75 -9.60 14.72
CA VAL A 100 20.71 -10.65 14.78
C VAL A 100 21.33 -11.94 15.32
N ASP A 101 21.31 -12.06 16.65
CA ASP A 101 21.16 -13.33 17.37
C ASP A 101 19.71 -13.46 17.85
#